data_AF-A0A932K5J2-F1
#
_entry.id   AF-A0A932K5J2-F1
#
_cell.length_a   1.000
_cell.length_b   1.000
_cell.length_c   1.000
_cell.angle_alpha   90.00
_cell.angle_beta   90.00
_cell.angle_gamma   90.00
#
_symmetry.space_group_name_H-M   'P 1'
#
loop_
_entity.id
_entity.type
_entity.pdbx_description
1 polymer ?
#
loop_
_entity_poly.entity_id
_entity_poly.type
_entity_poly.pdbx_seq_one_letter_code
_entity_poly.pdbx_strand_id
1 'polypeptide(L)'
;VLPGTGATPASFISYGMAKQYSRHPEKFGTGEPAGVIATECAAHAAGIGALLPLVTLGIPGSPTAAVMLGGLFVWGLQPGPLLFVERKDFVWGLIASLYSGNAFGLLLVLVSVPLFSAILRIPFGILTPAIVILSSVGAYAVNNSMLDVWLMLAFGVLGYIFRKLQYPLAPLVIALVLGDMTETALRQSLIMSRGSLGIFFTRPIAAACIALAILLFLLPTMMRTLQRIRTRAAATAA
;
A
#
# COMPACT_ATOMS: atom_id res chain seq x y z
N VAL A 1 2.94 2.55 10.08
CA VAL A 1 2.30 3.32 8.98
C VAL A 1 3.39 4.13 8.31
N LEU A 2 3.75 3.80 7.08
CA LEU A 2 4.62 4.64 6.26
C LEU A 2 3.70 5.54 5.42
N PRO A 3 3.62 6.85 5.68
CA PRO A 3 2.89 7.74 4.79
C PRO A 3 3.51 7.67 3.39
N GLY A 4 2.67 7.74 2.35
CA GLY A 4 3.16 7.59 0.99
C GLY A 4 3.11 6.17 0.44
N THR A 5 2.92 5.10 1.25
CA THR A 5 3.00 3.73 0.73
C THR A 5 1.71 3.15 0.13
N GLY A 6 0.60 3.86 0.20
CA GLY A 6 -0.70 3.41 -0.31
C GLY A 6 -1.25 2.13 0.34
N ALA A 7 -2.51 1.79 0.05
CA ALA A 7 -3.15 0.58 0.58
C ALA A 7 -2.63 -0.70 -0.12
N THR A 8 -2.43 -0.64 -1.44
CA THR A 8 -2.08 -1.82 -2.26
C THR A 8 -0.75 -2.47 -1.84
N PRO A 9 0.37 -1.74 -1.73
CA PRO A 9 1.62 -2.35 -1.30
C PRO A 9 1.60 -2.79 0.16
N ALA A 10 0.91 -2.06 1.04
CA ALA A 10 0.74 -2.44 2.43
C ALA A 10 0.05 -3.80 2.56
N SER A 11 -1.01 -4.05 1.77
CA SER A 11 -1.67 -5.35 1.72
C SER A 11 -0.73 -6.45 1.23
N PHE A 12 -0.02 -6.24 0.12
CA PHE A 12 0.88 -7.28 -0.41
C PHE A 12 2.03 -7.64 0.52
N ILE A 13 2.65 -6.64 1.16
CA ILE A 13 3.72 -6.87 2.14
C ILE A 13 3.16 -7.61 3.36
N SER A 14 2.01 -7.16 3.88
CA SER A 14 1.34 -7.81 5.01
C SER A 14 0.96 -9.26 4.70
N TYR A 15 0.48 -9.55 3.48
CA TYR A 15 0.21 -10.90 3.02
C TYR A 15 1.46 -11.78 3.00
N GLY A 16 2.57 -11.25 2.46
CA GLY A 16 3.85 -11.93 2.42
C GLY A 16 4.39 -12.24 3.82
N MET A 17 4.33 -11.27 4.72
CA MET A 17 4.72 -11.46 6.13
C MET A 17 3.82 -12.48 6.83
N ALA A 18 2.49 -12.38 6.68
CA ALA A 18 1.54 -13.33 7.25
C ALA A 18 1.83 -14.76 6.76
N LYS A 19 2.15 -14.94 5.47
CA LYS A 19 2.54 -16.24 4.92
C LYS A 19 3.86 -16.74 5.51
N GLN A 20 4.87 -15.88 5.63
CA GLN A 20 6.20 -16.27 6.12
C GLN A 20 6.19 -16.69 7.61
N TYR A 21 5.35 -16.05 8.42
CA TYR A 21 5.24 -16.34 9.86
C TYR A 21 4.11 -17.31 10.21
N SER A 22 3.30 -17.75 9.24
CA SER A 22 2.25 -18.72 9.50
C SER A 22 2.81 -20.10 9.77
N ARG A 23 2.14 -20.85 10.65
CA ARG A 23 2.37 -22.29 10.84
C ARG A 23 1.92 -23.13 9.65
N HIS A 24 1.05 -22.57 8.80
CA HIS A 24 0.44 -23.23 7.65
C HIS A 24 0.58 -22.36 6.37
N PRO A 25 1.80 -22.10 5.88
CA PRO A 25 2.03 -21.31 4.68
C PRO A 25 1.39 -21.90 3.41
N GLU A 26 1.11 -23.20 3.39
CA GLU A 26 0.48 -23.94 2.30
C GLU A 26 -0.99 -23.57 2.05
N LYS A 27 -1.70 -23.05 3.06
CA LYS A 27 -3.10 -22.62 2.94
C LYS A 27 -3.25 -21.23 2.32
N PHE A 28 -2.15 -20.50 2.16
CA PHE A 28 -2.17 -19.17 1.56
C PHE A 28 -2.45 -19.27 0.06
N GLY A 29 -3.59 -18.72 -0.37
CA GLY A 29 -4.09 -18.77 -1.75
C GLY A 29 -5.40 -19.54 -1.87
N THR A 30 -5.79 -20.30 -0.84
CA THR A 30 -7.06 -21.05 -0.80
C THR A 30 -8.14 -20.39 0.05
N GLY A 31 -7.92 -19.12 0.45
CA GLY A 31 -8.85 -18.37 1.32
C GLY A 31 -8.51 -18.42 2.82
N GLU A 32 -7.25 -18.68 3.19
CA GLU A 32 -6.79 -18.64 4.59
C GLU A 32 -7.16 -17.30 5.28
N PRO A 33 -7.95 -17.31 6.37
CA PRO A 33 -8.40 -16.10 7.06
C PRO A 33 -7.26 -15.19 7.52
N ALA A 34 -6.13 -15.77 7.96
CA ALA A 34 -4.97 -14.99 8.40
C ALA A 34 -4.43 -14.06 7.29
N GLY A 35 -4.48 -14.50 6.02
CA GLY A 35 -4.04 -13.68 4.89
C GLY A 35 -5.01 -12.52 4.60
N VAL A 36 -6.32 -12.75 4.75
CA VAL A 36 -7.35 -11.73 4.54
C VAL A 36 -7.31 -10.69 5.66
N ILE A 37 -7.26 -11.14 6.92
CA ILE A 37 -7.21 -10.23 8.08
C ILE A 37 -5.94 -9.37 8.02
N ALA A 38 -4.79 -9.98 7.73
CA ALA A 38 -3.53 -9.23 7.63
C ALA A 38 -3.55 -8.17 6.52
N THR A 39 -4.10 -8.49 5.35
CA THR A 39 -4.19 -7.57 4.21
C THR A 39 -5.17 -6.44 4.45
N GLU A 40 -6.34 -6.74 5.02
CA GLU A 40 -7.37 -5.76 5.36
C GLU A 40 -6.91 -4.81 6.47
N CYS A 41 -6.33 -5.34 7.55
CA CYS A 41 -5.78 -4.52 8.62
C CYS A 41 -4.68 -3.57 8.10
N ALA A 42 -3.80 -4.06 7.21
CA ALA A 42 -2.74 -3.25 6.63
C ALA A 42 -3.28 -2.16 5.68
N ALA A 43 -4.24 -2.51 4.82
CA ALA A 43 -4.90 -1.55 3.92
C ALA A 43 -5.58 -0.43 4.72
N HIS A 44 -6.35 -0.82 5.75
CA HIS A 44 -7.11 0.11 6.57
C HIS A 44 -6.19 1.05 7.37
N ALA A 45 -5.13 0.50 7.97
CA ALA A 45 -4.12 1.30 8.67
C ALA A 45 -3.37 2.26 7.73
N ALA A 46 -3.07 1.85 6.50
CA ALA A 46 -2.43 2.70 5.50
C ALA A 46 -3.36 3.84 5.05
N GLY A 47 -4.66 3.56 4.87
CA GLY A 47 -5.66 4.56 4.50
C GLY A 47 -5.81 5.67 5.54
N ILE A 48 -6.04 5.31 6.81
CA ILE A 48 -6.15 6.30 7.91
C ILE A 48 -4.81 7.02 8.11
N GLY A 49 -3.71 6.28 7.98
CA GLY A 49 -2.36 6.80 8.11
C GLY A 49 -2.00 7.93 7.13
N ALA A 50 -2.54 7.88 5.91
CA ALA A 50 -2.30 8.89 4.89
C ALA A 50 -3.01 10.23 5.17
N LEU A 51 -4.01 10.23 6.08
CA LEU A 51 -4.74 11.45 6.46
C LEU A 51 -3.95 12.34 7.42
N LEU A 52 -3.06 11.75 8.22
CA LEU A 52 -2.32 12.53 9.22
C LEU A 52 -1.43 13.61 8.57
N PRO A 53 -0.57 13.31 7.57
CA PRO A 53 0.20 14.35 6.86
C PRO A 53 -0.69 15.30 6.07
N LEU A 54 -1.80 14.80 5.53
CA LEU A 54 -2.77 15.61 4.80
C LEU A 54 -3.33 16.72 5.69
N VAL A 55 -3.87 16.37 6.86
CA VAL A 55 -4.55 17.34 7.74
C VAL A 55 -3.53 18.25 8.45
N THR A 56 -2.39 17.69 8.88
CA THR A 56 -1.38 18.44 9.67
C THR A 56 -0.45 19.30 8.85
N LEU A 57 -0.06 18.86 7.64
CA LEU A 57 0.92 19.55 6.81
C LEU A 57 0.33 20.05 5.48
N GLY A 58 -0.90 19.66 5.13
CA GLY A 58 -1.48 19.98 3.83
C GLY A 58 -0.85 19.20 2.67
N ILE A 59 -0.03 18.18 2.97
CA ILE A 59 0.72 17.40 1.97
C ILE A 59 0.03 16.04 1.81
N PRO A 60 -0.61 15.77 0.66
CA PRO A 60 -1.28 14.50 0.44
C PRO A 60 -0.25 13.37 0.33
N GLY A 61 -0.42 12.33 1.15
CA GLY A 61 0.42 11.13 1.15
C GLY A 61 -0.11 10.00 0.27
N SER A 62 -1.19 10.21 -0.49
CA SER A 62 -1.74 9.24 -1.43
C SER A 62 -2.63 9.94 -2.46
N PRO A 63 -2.92 9.33 -3.62
CA PRO A 63 -3.88 9.85 -4.59
C PRO A 63 -5.28 10.07 -3.97
N THR A 64 -5.72 9.16 -3.10
CA THR A 64 -6.99 9.29 -2.38
C THR A 64 -7.00 10.50 -1.43
N ALA A 65 -5.89 10.75 -0.73
CA ALA A 65 -5.73 11.92 0.12
C ALA A 65 -5.70 13.23 -0.69
N ALA A 66 -5.16 13.22 -1.92
CA ALA A 66 -5.18 14.38 -2.81
C ALA A 66 -6.60 14.74 -3.27
N VAL A 67 -7.45 13.74 -3.55
CA VAL A 67 -8.88 13.97 -3.83
C VAL A 67 -9.58 14.58 -2.61
N MET A 68 -9.28 14.08 -1.40
CA MET A 68 -9.81 14.66 -0.16
C MET A 68 -9.32 16.10 0.07
N LEU A 69 -8.06 16.42 -0.27
CA LEU A 69 -7.53 17.79 -0.25
C LEU A 69 -8.36 18.71 -1.15
N GLY A 70 -8.67 18.26 -2.37
CA GLY A 70 -9.55 18.98 -3.29
C GLY A 70 -10.93 19.22 -2.69
N GLY A 71 -11.51 18.21 -2.03
CA GLY A 71 -12.76 18.35 -1.28
C GLY A 71 -12.67 19.40 -0.17
N LEU A 72 -11.61 19.39 0.64
CA LEU A 72 -11.40 20.39 1.70
C LEU A 72 -11.32 21.83 1.12
N PHE A 73 -10.62 22.01 0.00
CA PHE A 73 -10.55 23.31 -0.68
C PHE A 73 -11.89 23.79 -1.21
N VAL A 74 -12.74 22.89 -1.74
CA VAL A 74 -14.11 23.25 -2.15
C VAL A 74 -14.93 23.77 -0.97
N TRP A 75 -14.67 23.25 0.24
CA TRP A 75 -15.31 23.68 1.48
C TRP A 75 -14.63 24.89 2.15
N GLY A 76 -13.63 25.49 1.48
CA GLY A 76 -12.88 26.64 2.01
C GLY A 76 -12.00 26.29 3.21
N LEU A 77 -11.69 25.01 3.42
CA LEU A 77 -10.83 24.54 4.49
C LEU A 77 -9.41 24.35 3.96
N GLN A 78 -8.46 25.10 4.53
CA GLN A 78 -7.06 25.00 4.17
C GLN A 78 -6.34 24.07 5.16
N PRO A 79 -6.01 22.82 4.79
CA PRO A 79 -5.29 21.91 5.66
C PRO A 79 -3.87 22.41 5.98
N GLY A 80 -3.38 22.05 7.16
CA GLY A 80 -2.13 22.55 7.72
C GLY A 80 -2.25 22.88 9.21
N PRO A 81 -1.17 23.37 9.85
CA PRO A 81 -1.17 23.65 11.29
C PRO A 81 -2.21 24.71 11.69
N LEU A 82 -2.51 25.65 10.78
CA LEU A 82 -3.49 26.70 10.98
C LEU A 82 -4.93 26.17 11.06
N LEU A 83 -5.24 25.05 10.40
CA LEU A 83 -6.57 24.42 10.46
C LEU A 83 -6.94 24.04 11.91
N PHE A 84 -5.97 23.57 12.69
CA PHE A 84 -6.14 23.21 14.10
C PHE A 84 -6.36 24.43 15.01
N VAL A 85 -6.00 25.63 14.56
CA VAL A 85 -6.15 26.87 15.31
C VAL A 85 -7.46 27.56 14.94
N GLU A 86 -7.71 27.74 13.64
CA GLU A 86 -8.83 28.52 13.11
C GLU A 86 -10.15 27.73 13.04
N ARG A 87 -10.08 26.40 12.92
CA ARG A 87 -11.23 25.53 12.66
C ARG A 87 -11.26 24.33 13.62
N LYS A 88 -11.14 24.60 14.92
CA LYS A 88 -11.13 23.59 16.00
C LYS A 88 -12.34 22.66 15.96
N ASP A 89 -13.54 23.21 15.76
CA ASP A 89 -14.79 22.42 15.73
C ASP A 89 -14.79 21.43 14.57
N PHE A 90 -14.28 21.84 13.41
CA PHE A 90 -14.14 20.96 12.26
C PHE A 90 -13.11 19.86 12.53
N VAL A 91 -11.95 20.20 13.10
CA VAL A 91 -10.89 19.22 13.36
C VAL A 91 -11.34 18.16 14.37
N TRP A 92 -11.95 18.57 15.48
CA TRP A 92 -12.46 17.62 16.46
C TRP A 92 -13.65 16.82 15.92
N GLY A 93 -14.52 17.45 15.12
CA GLY A 93 -15.58 16.77 14.37
C GLY A 93 -15.03 15.72 13.39
N LEU A 94 -13.95 16.05 12.68
CA LEU A 94 -13.26 15.15 11.75
C LEU A 94 -12.66 13.96 12.50
N ILE A 95 -11.93 14.21 13.60
CA ILE A 95 -11.37 13.16 14.45
C ILE A 95 -12.49 12.27 15.01
N ALA A 96 -13.56 12.85 15.55
CA ALA A 96 -14.72 12.10 16.04
C ALA A 96 -15.36 11.27 14.92
N SER A 97 -15.50 11.84 13.71
CA SER A 97 -16.04 11.14 12.54
C SER A 97 -15.17 9.98 12.07
N LEU A 98 -13.85 10.03 12.29
CA LEU A 98 -12.96 8.90 11.99
C LEU A 98 -13.23 7.72 12.94
N TYR A 99 -13.48 7.98 14.22
CA TYR A 99 -13.86 6.93 15.17
C TYR A 99 -15.26 6.37 14.88
N SER A 100 -16.27 7.25 14.79
CA SER A 100 -17.65 6.85 14.50
C SER A 100 -17.78 6.22 13.10
N GLY A 101 -17.03 6.72 12.13
CA GLY A 101 -16.96 6.22 10.77
C GLY A 101 -16.37 4.81 10.68
N ASN A 102 -15.40 4.46 11.53
CA ASN A 102 -14.91 3.07 11.62
C ASN A 102 -15.99 2.12 12.17
N ALA A 103 -16.75 2.55 13.18
CA ALA A 103 -17.86 1.76 13.71
C ALA A 103 -18.99 1.59 12.66
N PHE A 104 -19.32 2.66 11.95
CA PHE A 104 -20.28 2.61 10.85
C PHE A 104 -19.76 1.78 9.67
N GLY A 105 -18.48 1.90 9.36
CA GLY A 105 -17.80 1.13 8.32
C GLY A 105 -17.85 -0.36 8.61
N LEU A 106 -17.66 -0.78 9.86
CA LEU A 106 -17.83 -2.18 10.27
C LEU A 106 -19.25 -2.68 9.97
N LEU A 107 -20.27 -1.88 10.33
CA LEU A 107 -21.67 -2.23 10.05
C LEU A 107 -21.93 -2.32 8.54
N LEU A 108 -21.42 -1.36 7.77
CA LEU A 108 -21.58 -1.33 6.31
C LEU A 108 -20.90 -2.54 5.65
N VAL A 109 -19.69 -2.90 6.10
CA VAL A 109 -18.99 -4.09 5.62
C VAL A 109 -19.81 -5.33 5.92
N LEU A 110 -20.28 -5.51 7.17
CA LEU A 110 -21.09 -6.68 7.56
C LEU A 110 -22.39 -6.82 6.74
N VAL A 111 -23.08 -5.71 6.49
CA VAL A 111 -24.29 -5.69 5.64
C VAL A 111 -23.96 -5.97 4.17
N SER A 112 -22.78 -5.53 3.70
CA SER A 112 -22.39 -5.68 2.30
C SER A 112 -21.71 -7.02 1.97
N VAL A 113 -21.19 -7.76 2.97
CA VAL A 113 -20.62 -9.11 2.78
C VAL A 113 -21.50 -10.03 1.91
N PRO A 114 -22.83 -10.19 2.17
CA PRO A 114 -23.66 -11.05 1.34
C PRO A 114 -23.76 -10.58 -0.11
N LEU A 115 -23.77 -9.27 -0.35
CA LEU A 115 -23.82 -8.69 -1.70
C LEU A 115 -22.53 -9.00 -2.48
N PHE A 116 -21.36 -8.75 -1.87
CA PHE A 116 -20.07 -9.04 -2.52
C PHE A 116 -19.83 -10.54 -2.69
N SER A 117 -20.28 -11.36 -1.74
CA SER A 117 -20.22 -12.82 -1.85
C SER A 117 -21.07 -13.35 -3.01
N ALA A 118 -22.20 -12.71 -3.31
CA ALA A 118 -23.03 -13.08 -4.47
C ALA A 118 -22.33 -12.81 -5.81
N ILE A 119 -21.52 -11.74 -5.91
CA ILE A 119 -20.77 -11.41 -7.13
C ILE A 119 -19.76 -12.52 -7.47
N LEU A 120 -19.15 -13.15 -6.48
CA LEU A 120 -18.21 -14.28 -6.67
C LEU A 120 -18.89 -15.52 -7.28
N ARG A 121 -20.22 -15.60 -7.26
CA ARG A 121 -20.98 -16.71 -7.88
C ARG A 121 -21.26 -16.48 -9.36
N ILE A 122 -21.01 -15.28 -9.89
CA ILE A 122 -21.23 -14.97 -11.31
C ILE A 122 -20.18 -15.72 -12.14
N PRO A 123 -20.57 -16.39 -13.24
CA PRO A 123 -19.64 -17.13 -14.08
C PRO A 123 -18.55 -16.21 -14.65
N PHE A 124 -17.33 -16.73 -14.72
CA PHE A 124 -16.15 -16.02 -15.22
C PHE A 124 -16.35 -15.41 -16.63
N GLY A 125 -17.17 -16.04 -17.47
CA GLY A 125 -17.47 -15.54 -18.82
C GLY A 125 -18.23 -14.21 -18.85
N ILE A 126 -18.99 -13.88 -17.80
CA ILE A 126 -19.70 -12.60 -17.65
C ILE A 126 -18.86 -11.62 -16.81
N LEU A 127 -18.21 -12.14 -15.76
CA LEU A 127 -17.42 -11.33 -14.84
C LEU A 127 -16.22 -10.67 -15.53
N THR A 128 -15.51 -11.42 -16.38
CA THR A 128 -14.32 -10.92 -17.09
C THR A 128 -14.62 -9.72 -17.99
N PRO A 129 -15.59 -9.76 -18.94
CA PRO A 129 -15.91 -8.60 -19.77
C PRO A 129 -16.43 -7.42 -18.94
N ALA A 130 -17.19 -7.66 -17.87
CA ALA A 130 -17.63 -6.59 -16.97
C ALA A 130 -16.44 -5.89 -16.30
N ILE A 131 -15.44 -6.65 -15.82
CA ILE A 131 -14.19 -6.10 -15.26
C ILE A 131 -13.44 -5.28 -16.31
N VAL A 132 -13.33 -5.75 -17.56
CA VAL A 132 -12.61 -5.03 -18.62
C VAL A 132 -13.32 -3.73 -18.98
N ILE A 133 -14.65 -3.72 -19.08
CA ILE A 133 -15.43 -2.51 -19.33
C ILE A 133 -15.23 -1.51 -18.18
N LEU A 134 -15.39 -1.97 -16.93
CA LEU A 134 -15.25 -1.11 -15.76
C LEU A 134 -13.82 -0.56 -15.62
N SER A 135 -12.81 -1.37 -15.93
CA SER A 135 -11.40 -0.95 -15.94
C SER A 135 -11.11 0.03 -17.07
N SER A 136 -11.76 -0.11 -18.23
CA SER A 136 -11.65 0.84 -19.35
C SER A 136 -12.24 2.20 -18.97
N VAL A 137 -13.42 2.21 -18.36
CA VAL A 137 -14.05 3.43 -17.84
C VAL A 137 -13.19 4.06 -16.75
N GLY A 138 -12.65 3.27 -15.83
CA GLY A 138 -11.76 3.74 -14.78
C GLY A 138 -10.47 4.36 -15.31
N ALA A 139 -9.80 3.71 -16.27
CA ALA A 139 -8.60 4.23 -16.92
C ALA A 139 -8.88 5.54 -17.66
N TYR A 140 -10.00 5.61 -18.37
CA TYR A 140 -10.41 6.82 -19.06
C TYR A 140 -10.75 7.95 -18.06
N ALA A 141 -11.41 7.66 -16.94
CA ALA A 141 -11.87 8.68 -16.00
C ALA A 141 -10.76 9.46 -15.30
N VAL A 142 -9.54 8.90 -15.21
CA VAL A 142 -8.43 9.55 -14.49
C VAL A 142 -7.87 10.76 -15.26
N ASN A 143 -7.54 10.58 -16.54
CA ASN A 143 -6.95 11.65 -17.37
C ASN A 143 -7.81 12.03 -18.59
N ASN A 144 -9.03 11.49 -18.71
CA ASN A 144 -9.92 11.67 -19.85
C ASN A 144 -9.23 11.39 -21.19
N SER A 145 -8.36 10.37 -21.22
CA SER A 145 -7.47 10.05 -22.34
C SER A 145 -7.70 8.62 -22.82
N MET A 146 -7.87 8.46 -24.14
CA MET A 146 -7.98 7.14 -24.76
C MET A 146 -6.65 6.37 -24.74
N LEU A 147 -5.52 7.08 -24.62
CA LEU A 147 -4.19 6.46 -24.53
C LEU A 147 -4.11 5.57 -23.29
N ASP A 148 -4.69 5.99 -22.17
CA ASP A 148 -4.69 5.22 -20.92
C ASP A 148 -5.47 3.92 -21.05
N VAL A 149 -6.54 3.92 -21.85
CA VAL A 149 -7.32 2.71 -22.17
C VAL A 149 -6.50 1.75 -23.03
N TRP A 150 -5.79 2.26 -24.04
CA TRP A 150 -4.90 1.45 -24.86
C TRP A 150 -3.74 0.86 -24.06
N LEU A 151 -3.13 1.65 -23.18
CA LEU A 151 -2.09 1.17 -22.26
C LEU A 151 -2.64 0.11 -21.31
N MET A 152 -3.83 0.32 -20.74
CA MET A 152 -4.49 -0.65 -19.88
C MET A 152 -4.67 -2.00 -20.58
N LEU A 153 -5.16 -2.00 -21.84
CA LEU A 153 -5.30 -3.22 -22.63
C LEU A 153 -3.93 -3.85 -22.94
N ALA A 154 -2.94 -3.07 -23.35
CA ALA A 154 -1.59 -3.56 -23.67
C ALA A 154 -0.93 -4.21 -22.45
N PHE A 155 -0.96 -3.55 -21.29
CA PHE A 155 -0.43 -4.09 -20.03
C PHE A 155 -1.28 -5.25 -19.49
N GLY A 156 -2.58 -5.29 -19.76
CA GLY A 156 -3.44 -6.43 -19.46
C GLY A 156 -3.02 -7.69 -20.21
N VAL A 157 -2.76 -7.57 -21.52
CA VAL A 157 -2.23 -8.67 -22.35
C VAL A 157 -0.83 -9.08 -21.88
N LEU A 158 0.04 -8.11 -21.58
CA LEU A 158 1.39 -8.37 -21.06
C LEU A 158 1.35 -9.10 -19.71
N GLY A 159 0.44 -8.72 -18.81
CA GLY A 159 0.18 -9.43 -17.56
C GLY A 159 -0.31 -10.87 -17.77
N TYR A 160 -1.15 -11.11 -18.78
CA TYR A 160 -1.57 -12.47 -19.16
C TYR A 160 -0.37 -13.31 -19.65
N ILE A 161 0.52 -12.73 -20.45
CA ILE A 161 1.75 -13.40 -20.90
C ILE A 161 2.64 -13.77 -19.70
N PHE A 162 2.87 -12.85 -18.77
CA PHE A 162 3.64 -13.12 -17.55
C PHE A 162 3.01 -14.21 -16.68
N ARG A 163 1.68 -14.24 -16.58
CA ARG A 163 0.97 -15.33 -15.91
C ARG A 163 1.23 -16.68 -16.59
N LYS A 164 1.19 -16.72 -17.93
CA LYS A 164 1.44 -17.95 -18.71
C LYS A 164 2.88 -18.45 -18.56
N LEU A 165 3.83 -17.52 -18.47
CA LEU A 165 5.26 -17.79 -18.25
C LEU A 165 5.60 -18.10 -16.78
N GLN A 166 4.62 -18.19 -15.88
CA GLN A 166 4.81 -18.44 -14.44
C GLN A 166 5.69 -17.39 -13.74
N TYR A 167 5.77 -16.17 -14.28
CA TYR A 167 6.41 -15.07 -13.57
C TYR A 167 5.53 -14.65 -12.38
N PRO A 168 6.13 -14.40 -11.20
CA PRO A 168 5.37 -13.95 -10.05
C PRO A 168 4.91 -12.50 -10.31
N LEU A 169 3.63 -12.35 -10.64
CA LEU A 169 3.01 -11.04 -10.89
C LEU A 169 3.01 -10.13 -9.66
N ALA A 170 2.90 -10.71 -8.45
CA ALA A 170 2.84 -9.93 -7.22
C ALA A 170 4.08 -9.03 -7.01
N PRO A 171 5.34 -9.52 -7.07
CA PRO A 171 6.53 -8.68 -7.05
C PRO A 171 6.56 -7.58 -8.12
N LEU A 172 6.11 -7.87 -9.34
CA LEU A 172 6.07 -6.89 -10.43
C LEU A 172 5.12 -5.73 -10.11
N VAL A 173 3.91 -6.05 -9.64
CA VAL A 173 2.91 -5.06 -9.25
C VAL A 173 3.41 -4.24 -8.06
N ILE A 174 4.04 -4.88 -7.07
CA ILE A 174 4.64 -4.17 -5.93
C ILE A 174 5.71 -3.20 -6.42
N ALA A 175 6.62 -3.63 -7.31
CA ALA A 175 7.67 -2.77 -7.85
C ALA A 175 7.11 -1.59 -8.65
N LEU A 176 6.08 -1.82 -9.45
CA LEU A 176 5.41 -0.77 -10.21
C LEU A 176 4.79 0.30 -9.29
N VAL A 177 4.05 -0.14 -8.26
CA VAL A 177 3.35 0.79 -7.35
C VAL A 177 4.34 1.48 -6.40
N LEU A 178 5.37 0.76 -5.90
CA LEU A 178 6.40 1.37 -5.06
C LEU A 178 7.32 2.31 -5.83
N GLY A 179 7.56 2.04 -7.11
CA GLY A 179 8.50 2.80 -7.94
C GLY A 179 8.17 4.28 -7.97
N ASP A 180 6.93 4.62 -8.32
CA ASP A 180 6.46 6.01 -8.40
C ASP A 180 6.56 6.75 -7.05
N MET A 181 6.16 6.07 -5.97
CA MET A 181 6.18 6.66 -4.63
C MET A 181 7.62 6.82 -4.11
N THR A 182 8.50 5.88 -4.44
CA THR A 182 9.93 5.94 -4.11
C THR A 182 10.61 7.06 -4.87
N GLU A 183 10.32 7.22 -6.16
CA GLU A 183 10.85 8.30 -7.00
C GLU A 183 10.39 9.66 -6.51
N THR A 184 9.10 9.80 -6.17
CA THR A 184 8.54 11.04 -5.62
C THR A 184 9.21 11.40 -4.29
N ALA A 185 9.34 10.44 -3.36
CA ALA A 185 9.99 10.65 -2.07
C ALA A 185 11.49 10.96 -2.20
N LEU A 186 12.19 10.29 -3.12
CA LEU A 186 13.59 10.54 -3.45
C LEU A 186 13.76 11.96 -3.99
N ARG A 187 12.93 12.35 -4.96
CA ARG A 187 12.95 13.69 -5.55
C ARG A 187 12.67 14.77 -4.51
N GLN A 188 11.65 14.60 -3.66
CA GLN A 188 11.36 15.52 -2.57
C GLN A 188 12.55 15.67 -1.61
N SER A 189 13.17 14.55 -1.23
CA SER A 189 14.34 14.54 -0.35
C SER A 189 15.53 15.28 -0.98
N LEU A 190 15.78 15.08 -2.28
CA LEU A 190 16.84 15.76 -3.01
C LEU A 190 16.56 17.26 -3.21
N ILE A 191 15.30 17.66 -3.41
CA ILE A 191 14.93 19.07 -3.46
C ILE A 191 15.21 19.74 -2.11
N MET A 192 14.83 19.08 -1.00
CA MET A 192 15.10 19.57 0.35
C MET A 192 16.61 19.67 0.65
N SER A 193 17.43 18.81 0.04
CA SER A 193 18.88 18.77 0.23
C SER A 193 19.67 19.57 -0.80
N ARG A 194 18.99 20.26 -1.72
CA ARG A 194 19.57 20.94 -2.88
C ARG A 194 20.48 20.03 -3.73
N GLY A 195 20.08 18.77 -3.89
CA GLY A 195 20.78 17.77 -4.71
C GLY A 195 21.84 16.96 -3.97
N SER A 196 22.04 17.16 -2.66
CA SER A 196 23.00 16.38 -1.88
C SER A 196 22.41 15.05 -1.38
N LEU A 197 23.08 13.94 -1.70
CA LEU A 197 22.73 12.61 -1.15
C LEU A 197 23.07 12.49 0.35
N GLY A 198 23.80 13.46 0.91
CA GLY A 198 24.13 13.51 2.33
C GLY A 198 22.91 13.59 3.24
N ILE A 199 21.75 14.04 2.75
CA ILE A 199 20.53 14.19 3.57
C ILE A 199 20.07 12.89 4.23
N PHE A 200 20.34 11.76 3.57
CA PHE A 200 20.04 10.42 4.05
C PHE A 200 20.85 10.04 5.30
N PHE A 201 22.05 10.60 5.47
CA PHE A 201 22.93 10.32 6.60
C PHE A 201 22.98 11.46 7.63
N THR A 202 22.70 12.69 7.23
CA THR A 202 22.70 13.85 8.15
C THR A 202 21.44 13.92 9.01
N ARG A 203 20.31 13.38 8.55
CA ARG A 203 19.05 13.35 9.31
C ARG A 203 19.03 12.09 10.19
N PRO A 204 18.98 12.20 11.53
CA PRO A 204 19.14 11.06 12.43
C PRO A 204 18.06 9.99 12.24
N ILE A 205 16.83 10.39 11.90
CA ILE A 205 15.72 9.46 11.62
C ILE A 205 15.95 8.72 10.31
N ALA A 206 16.36 9.42 9.24
CA ALA A 206 16.64 8.79 7.95
C ALA A 206 17.83 7.83 8.04
N ALA A 207 18.90 8.24 8.73
CA ALA A 207 20.07 7.42 8.97
C ALA A 207 19.72 6.15 9.77
N ALA A 208 18.91 6.26 10.81
CA ALA A 208 18.43 5.12 11.58
C ALA A 208 17.57 4.17 10.73
N CYS A 209 16.66 4.69 9.90
CA CYS A 209 15.86 3.88 8.98
C CYS A 209 16.72 3.16 7.94
N ILE A 210 17.72 3.82 7.37
CA ILE A 210 18.63 3.22 6.38
C ILE A 210 19.52 2.16 7.04
N ALA A 211 20.07 2.44 8.22
CA ALA A 211 20.84 1.47 8.99
C ALA A 211 19.99 0.24 9.32
N LEU A 212 18.74 0.43 9.75
CA LEU A 212 17.80 -0.67 10.01
C LEU A 212 17.47 -1.45 8.73
N ALA A 213 17.26 -0.77 7.60
CA ALA A 213 16.98 -1.41 6.33
C ALA A 213 18.16 -2.28 5.86
N ILE A 214 19.39 -1.76 5.95
CA ILE A 214 20.61 -2.51 5.64
C ILE A 214 20.75 -3.71 6.59
N LEU A 215 20.50 -3.52 7.89
CA LEU A 215 20.54 -4.59 8.88
C LEU A 215 19.52 -5.70 8.56
N LEU A 216 18.27 -5.34 8.24
CA LEU A 216 17.21 -6.28 7.87
C LEU A 216 17.52 -6.99 6.55
N PHE A 217 18.14 -6.32 5.59
CA PHE A 217 18.58 -6.92 4.33
C PHE A 217 19.72 -7.93 4.53
N LEU A 218 20.67 -7.61 5.42
CA LEU A 218 21.80 -8.49 5.73
C LEU A 218 21.43 -9.62 6.70
N LEU A 219 20.44 -9.42 7.57
CA LEU A 219 19.96 -10.41 8.56
C LEU A 219 19.74 -11.83 8.00
N PRO A 220 18.98 -12.05 6.90
CA PRO A 220 18.78 -13.39 6.35
C PRO A 220 20.07 -14.00 5.80
N THR A 221 21.01 -13.19 5.29
CA THR A 221 22.32 -13.69 4.84
C THR A 221 23.20 -14.06 6.03
N MET A 222 23.28 -13.21 7.05
CA MET A 222 24.03 -13.44 8.28
C MET A 222 23.53 -14.68 9.03
N MET A 223 22.20 -14.82 9.21
CA MET A 223 21.59 -16.00 9.83
C MET A 223 21.92 -17.29 9.07
N ARG A 224 21.87 -17.27 7.73
CA ARG A 224 22.24 -18.44 6.90
C ARG A 224 23.73 -18.81 7.06
N THR A 225 24.64 -17.84 7.13
CA THR A 225 26.07 -18.10 7.40
C THR A 225 26.31 -18.63 8.81
N LEU A 226 25.67 -18.05 9.83
CA LEU A 226 25.78 -18.51 11.23
C LEU A 226 25.24 -19.94 11.42
N GLN A 227 24.13 -20.28 10.75
CA GLN A 227 23.57 -21.64 10.76
C GLN A 227 24.50 -22.63 10.04
N ARG A 228 25.14 -22.23 8.93
CA ARG A 228 26.15 -23.05 8.23
C ARG A 228 27.42 -23.28 9.06
N ILE A 229 27.85 -22.29 9.85
CA ILE A 229 29.00 -22.41 10.73
C ILE A 229 28.68 -23.33 11.92
N ARG A 230 27.48 -23.21 12.52
CA ARG A 230 27.02 -24.10 13.60
C ARG A 230 26.83 -25.55 13.16
N THR A 231 26.28 -25.78 11.98
CA THR A 231 26.11 -27.15 11.44
C THR A 231 27.43 -27.80 11.05
N ARG A 232 28.41 -27.04 10.55
CA ARG A 232 29.79 -27.54 10.32
C ARG A 232 30.52 -27.86 11.62
N ALA A 233 30.40 -27.02 12.65
CA ALA A 233 31.02 -27.28 13.95
C ALA A 233 30.45 -28.53 14.64
N ALA A 234 29.15 -28.82 14.47
CA ALA A 234 28.52 -30.04 14.97
C ALA A 234 28.93 -31.30 14.18
N ALA A 235 29.19 -31.18 12.87
CA ALA A 235 29.63 -32.29 12.02
C ALA A 235 31.11 -32.66 12.20
N THR A 236 31.95 -31.74 12.70
CA THR A 236 33.36 -32.01 13.05
C THR A 236 33.54 -32.55 14.47
N ALA A 237 32.47 -32.59 15.28
CA ALA A 237 32.48 -33.06 16.66
C ALA A 237 31.85 -34.47 16.84
N ALA A 238 31.38 -35.09 15.74
CA ALA A 238 30.91 -36.47 15.67
C ALA A 238 31.91 -37.31 14.87
#